data_AF-A0A8C9DE73-F1
#
_entry.id   AF-A0A8C9DE73-F1
#
_cell.length_a   1.000
_cell.length_b   1.000
_cell.length_c   1.000
_cell.angle_alpha   90.00
_cell.angle_beta   90.00
_cell.angle_gamma   90.00
#
_symmetry.space_group_name_H-M   'P 1'
#
loop_
_entity.id
_entity.type
_entity.pdbx_description
1 polymer ?
#
loop_
_entity_poly.entity_id
_entity_poly.type
_entity_poly.pdbx_seq_one_letter_code
_entity_poly.pdbx_strand_id
1 'polypeptide(L)'
;VFMASYTHFCSSNICNKAHSSSVLLKSLHHPAAPALGDLQCPSCVNIFGSCSENSPNIKCPSGTTHCYDGHLHVKGGELTTKVGIQGCVAQPSTSLLSHTRNIGVFSVHEDGQDNNDYNYNPQLQSGAAPAASLAQMVGLGLALAFWCGGLCLSC
;
A
#
# COMPACT_ATOMS: atom_id res chain seq x y z
N VAL A 1 14.24 10.76 -3.34
CA VAL A 1 13.19 9.98 -4.02
C VAL A 1 12.02 10.90 -4.30
N PHE A 2 11.49 10.84 -5.51
CA PHE A 2 10.36 11.63 -5.95
C PHE A 2 9.42 10.70 -6.72
N MET A 3 8.12 10.75 -6.42
CA MET A 3 7.10 9.93 -7.05
C MET A 3 6.03 10.80 -7.68
N ALA A 4 5.64 10.47 -8.91
CA ALA A 4 4.55 11.12 -9.59
C ALA A 4 3.86 10.13 -10.53
N SER A 5 2.57 10.32 -10.75
CA SER A 5 1.76 9.47 -11.62
C SER A 5 0.85 10.30 -12.51
N TYR A 6 0.51 9.74 -13.67
CA TYR A 6 -0.45 10.31 -14.61
C TYR A 6 -1.49 9.24 -14.94
N THR A 7 -2.76 9.63 -14.95
CA THR A 7 -3.87 8.76 -15.34
C THR A 7 -4.88 9.60 -16.09
N HIS A 8 -5.34 9.08 -17.23
CA HIS A 8 -6.32 9.76 -18.07
C HIS A 8 -7.40 8.78 -18.53
N PHE A 9 -8.60 8.95 -17.99
CA PHE A 9 -9.80 8.23 -18.40
C PHE A 9 -10.62 9.08 -19.37
N CYS A 10 -11.12 8.45 -20.42
CA CYS A 10 -11.90 9.13 -21.44
C CYS A 10 -12.78 8.10 -22.18
N SER A 11 -13.89 8.56 -22.77
CA SER A 11 -14.97 7.69 -23.27
C SER A 11 -15.14 7.70 -24.79
N SER A 12 -14.37 8.50 -25.53
CA SER A 12 -14.39 8.54 -26.99
C SER A 12 -13.32 7.62 -27.58
N ASN A 13 -13.53 7.19 -28.83
CA ASN A 13 -12.59 6.30 -29.49
C ASN A 13 -11.18 6.92 -29.57
N ILE A 14 -10.18 6.15 -29.11
CA ILE A 14 -8.76 6.49 -29.18
C ILE A 14 -8.46 7.81 -28.42
N CYS A 15 -9.16 8.15 -27.35
CA CYS A 15 -8.97 9.43 -26.65
C CYS A 15 -7.72 9.51 -25.77
N ASN A 16 -7.17 8.37 -25.35
CA ASN A 16 -5.99 8.24 -24.50
C ASN A 16 -4.68 8.26 -25.31
N LYS A 17 -4.46 9.31 -26.13
CA LYS A 17 -3.35 9.42 -27.09
C LYS A 17 -2.02 9.93 -26.49
N ALA A 18 -1.75 9.67 -25.21
CA ALA A 18 -0.48 10.08 -24.62
C ALA A 18 0.66 9.26 -25.24
N HIS A 19 1.51 9.91 -26.03
CA HIS A 19 2.60 9.24 -26.76
C HIS A 19 3.98 9.42 -26.10
N SER A 20 4.06 10.18 -25.00
CA SER A 20 5.28 10.34 -24.20
C SER A 20 4.97 10.68 -22.75
N SER A 21 5.97 10.57 -21.88
CA SER A 21 5.92 10.99 -20.48
C SER A 21 5.82 12.51 -20.28
N SER A 22 5.87 13.32 -21.34
CA SER A 22 5.75 14.78 -21.23
C SER A 22 4.43 15.23 -20.60
N VAL A 23 3.36 14.42 -20.74
CA VAL A 23 2.05 14.67 -20.11
C VAL A 23 2.15 14.75 -18.59
N LEU A 24 3.10 14.01 -18.01
CA LEU A 24 3.44 14.08 -16.59
C LEU A 24 4.49 15.16 -16.35
N LEU A 25 5.63 15.07 -17.03
CA LEU A 25 6.81 15.89 -16.74
C LEU A 25 6.54 17.40 -16.86
N LYS A 26 5.75 17.84 -17.84
CA LYS A 26 5.41 19.28 -17.98
C LYS A 26 4.59 19.83 -16.82
N SER A 27 3.88 18.97 -16.10
CA SER A 27 3.06 19.32 -14.94
C SER A 27 3.87 19.33 -13.64
N LEU A 28 5.10 18.80 -13.67
CA LEU A 28 5.97 18.77 -12.50
C LEU A 28 6.71 20.09 -12.35
N HIS A 29 6.68 20.63 -11.13
CA HIS A 29 7.56 21.74 -10.79
C HIS A 29 9.01 21.25 -10.78
N HIS A 30 9.89 21.95 -11.50
CA HIS A 30 11.32 21.66 -11.56
C HIS A 30 12.06 22.73 -10.75
N PRO A 31 12.17 22.57 -9.43
CA PRO A 31 13.00 23.46 -8.65
C PRO A 31 14.46 23.33 -9.09
N ALA A 32 15.25 24.38 -8.84
CA ALA A 32 16.69 24.30 -9.02
C ALA A 32 17.26 23.13 -8.22
N ALA A 33 18.35 22.53 -8.72
CA ALA A 33 19.03 21.46 -8.01
C ALA A 33 19.37 21.92 -6.59
N PRO A 34 18.93 21.21 -5.53
CA PRO A 34 19.26 21.59 -4.18
C PRO A 34 20.78 21.55 -3.97
N ALA A 35 21.28 22.35 -3.03
CA ALA A 35 22.64 22.19 -2.55
C ALA A 35 22.87 20.75 -2.06
N LEU A 36 24.12 20.29 -2.08
CA LEU A 36 24.47 18.98 -1.53
C LEU A 36 24.45 19.03 0.00
N GLY A 37 23.89 18.00 0.61
CA GLY A 37 23.98 17.72 2.04
C GLY A 37 25.07 16.69 2.36
N ASP A 38 25.12 16.31 3.64
CA ASP A 38 26.13 15.38 4.16
C ASP A 38 25.66 13.92 4.22
N LEU A 39 24.34 13.69 4.20
CA LEU A 39 23.75 12.35 4.20
C LEU A 39 24.10 11.61 2.91
N GLN A 40 24.45 10.33 3.05
CA GLN A 40 24.63 9.41 1.93
C GLN A 40 23.66 8.25 2.05
N CYS A 41 23.01 7.90 0.94
CA CYS A 41 22.05 6.80 0.87
C CYS A 41 22.31 5.91 -0.34
N PRO A 42 21.99 4.61 -0.27
CA PRO A 42 21.95 3.77 -1.47
C PRO A 42 20.90 4.34 -2.44
N SER A 43 21.19 4.29 -3.73
CA SER A 43 20.31 4.81 -4.77
C SER A 43 20.07 3.76 -5.83
N CYS A 44 18.80 3.35 -5.97
CA CYS A 44 18.40 2.38 -6.96
C CYS A 44 16.90 2.49 -7.26
N VAL A 45 16.54 2.22 -8.52
CA VAL A 45 15.17 1.89 -8.92
C VAL A 45 15.25 0.63 -9.77
N ASN A 46 14.60 -0.45 -9.32
CA ASN A 46 14.54 -1.70 -10.06
C ASN A 46 13.09 -2.04 -10.41
N ILE A 47 12.74 -1.93 -11.68
CA ILE A 47 11.43 -2.34 -12.19
C ILE A 47 11.46 -3.85 -12.38
N PHE A 48 10.46 -4.56 -11.85
CA PHE A 48 10.39 -6.03 -11.84
C PHE A 48 11.33 -6.72 -10.83
N GLY A 49 11.59 -6.09 -9.68
CA GLY A 49 12.44 -6.72 -8.67
C GLY A 49 12.67 -5.90 -7.41
N SER A 50 13.84 -6.13 -6.82
CA SER A 50 14.37 -5.48 -5.63
C SER A 50 15.70 -4.82 -5.95
N CYS A 51 16.07 -3.80 -5.19
CA CYS A 51 17.40 -3.23 -5.27
C CYS A 51 18.44 -4.18 -4.68
N SER A 52 19.69 -4.08 -5.15
CA SER A 52 20.79 -4.87 -4.58
C SER A 52 21.20 -4.27 -3.24
N GLU A 53 21.64 -5.11 -2.30
CA GLU A 53 22.27 -4.65 -1.05
C GLU A 53 23.53 -3.80 -1.30
N ASN A 54 24.18 -4.00 -2.46
CA ASN A 54 25.38 -3.26 -2.87
C ASN A 54 25.06 -2.08 -3.80
N SER A 55 23.86 -1.52 -3.73
CA SER A 55 23.49 -0.36 -4.55
C SER A 55 24.42 0.83 -4.25
N PRO A 56 24.82 1.60 -5.28
CA PRO A 56 25.77 2.69 -5.10
C PRO A 56 25.20 3.78 -4.19
N ASN A 57 26.04 4.29 -3.29
CA ASN A 57 25.68 5.41 -2.43
C ASN A 57 25.80 6.75 -3.17
N ILE A 58 24.83 7.63 -2.97
CA ILE A 58 24.86 9.01 -3.48
C ILE A 58 24.84 10.00 -2.31
N LYS A 59 25.42 11.19 -2.52
CA LYS A 59 25.20 12.32 -1.60
C LYS A 59 23.80 12.88 -1.80
N CYS A 60 23.07 13.00 -0.71
CA CYS A 60 21.72 13.50 -0.72
C CYS A 60 21.67 15.02 -0.79
N PRO A 61 20.60 15.61 -1.34
CA PRO A 61 20.38 17.05 -1.31
C PRO A 61 20.19 17.58 0.11
N SER A 62 20.55 18.84 0.36
CA SER A 62 20.30 19.52 1.63
C SER A 62 18.81 19.45 1.98
N GLY A 63 18.51 19.20 3.25
CA GLY A 63 17.14 19.04 3.74
C GLY A 63 16.62 17.59 3.74
N THR A 64 17.39 16.62 3.23
CA THR A 64 17.11 15.20 3.48
C THR A 64 17.69 14.74 4.80
N THR A 65 16.92 13.93 5.53
CA THR A 65 17.31 13.46 6.86
C THR A 65 17.36 11.93 6.97
N HIS A 66 16.79 11.20 6.00
CA HIS A 66 16.69 9.74 6.05
C HIS A 66 16.93 9.09 4.68
N CYS A 67 17.31 7.82 4.72
CA CYS A 67 17.32 6.94 3.55
C CYS A 67 16.04 6.12 3.52
N TYR A 68 15.44 6.01 2.35
CA TYR A 68 14.33 5.12 2.08
C TYR A 68 14.87 3.84 1.43
N ASP A 69 14.37 2.70 1.87
CA ASP A 69 14.53 1.40 1.24
C ASP A 69 13.21 0.63 1.36
N GLY A 70 12.62 0.29 0.21
CA GLY A 70 11.29 -0.30 0.18
C GLY A 70 10.86 -0.78 -1.19
N HIS A 71 9.67 -1.34 -1.23
CA HIS A 71 9.09 -1.95 -2.42
C HIS A 71 7.68 -1.43 -2.70
N LEU A 72 7.39 -1.23 -3.98
CA LEU A 72 6.03 -1.01 -4.46
C LEU A 72 5.54 -2.26 -5.19
N HIS A 73 4.45 -2.82 -4.71
CA HIS A 73 3.70 -3.88 -5.38
C HIS A 73 2.62 -3.22 -6.23
N VAL A 74 2.64 -3.47 -7.54
CA VAL A 74 1.72 -2.90 -8.50
C VAL A 74 0.96 -4.02 -9.19
N LYS A 75 -0.38 -3.95 -9.15
CA LYS A 75 -1.26 -4.96 -9.75
C LYS A 75 -2.45 -4.32 -10.47
N GLY A 76 -2.73 -4.74 -11.70
CA GLY A 76 -3.88 -4.28 -12.48
C GLY A 76 -3.53 -4.14 -13.96
N GLY A 77 -4.55 -4.07 -14.83
CA GLY A 77 -4.33 -3.92 -16.28
C GLY A 77 -3.38 -4.98 -16.87
N GLU A 78 -3.53 -6.25 -16.44
CA GLU A 78 -2.68 -7.39 -16.80
C GLU A 78 -1.20 -7.31 -16.35
N LEU A 79 -0.83 -6.25 -15.63
CA LEU A 79 0.48 -6.09 -15.01
C LEU A 79 0.43 -6.55 -13.55
N THR A 80 1.38 -7.37 -13.14
CA THR A 80 1.69 -7.63 -11.72
C THR A 80 3.20 -7.58 -11.56
N THR A 81 3.69 -6.60 -10.81
CA THR A 81 5.13 -6.37 -10.66
C THR A 81 5.48 -5.82 -9.28
N LYS A 82 6.75 -5.99 -8.92
CA LYS A 82 7.38 -5.38 -7.76
C LYS A 82 8.41 -4.37 -8.24
N VAL A 83 8.47 -3.20 -7.60
CA VAL A 83 9.44 -2.15 -7.89
C VAL A 83 10.24 -1.87 -6.63
N GLY A 84 11.54 -2.15 -6.65
CA GLY A 84 12.46 -1.82 -5.56
C GLY A 84 12.94 -0.38 -5.68
N ILE A 85 12.94 0.36 -4.57
CA ILE A 85 13.33 1.77 -4.54
C ILE A 85 14.23 2.03 -3.34
N GLN A 86 15.39 2.62 -3.60
CA GLN A 86 16.31 3.13 -2.60
C GLN A 86 16.67 4.59 -2.90
N GLY A 87 16.75 5.43 -1.87
CA GLY A 87 17.26 6.80 -2.04
C GLY A 87 16.96 7.75 -0.89
N CYS A 88 17.33 9.01 -1.06
CA CYS A 88 17.18 10.04 -0.03
C CYS A 88 15.74 10.52 0.14
N VAL A 89 15.27 10.76 1.36
CA VAL A 89 13.95 11.35 1.65
C VAL A 89 14.04 12.49 2.68
N ALA A 90 13.15 13.47 2.55
CA ALA A 90 13.15 14.69 3.36
C ALA A 90 12.79 14.44 4.83
N GLN A 91 11.84 13.53 5.06
CA GLN A 91 11.31 13.17 6.36
C GLN A 91 11.27 11.64 6.45
N PRO A 92 11.32 11.08 7.68
CA PRO A 92 11.06 9.67 7.86
C PRO A 92 9.61 9.43 7.43
N SER A 93 9.44 8.68 6.33
CA SER A 93 8.13 8.32 5.83
C SER A 93 8.11 6.82 5.64
N THR A 94 7.05 6.20 6.14
CA THR A 94 6.72 4.80 5.89
C THR A 94 6.06 4.63 4.52
N SER A 95 5.69 5.74 3.85
CA SER A 95 5.08 5.71 2.53
C SER A 95 5.52 6.86 1.62
N LEU A 96 6.13 6.53 0.48
CA LEU A 96 6.38 7.42 -0.65
C LEU A 96 5.10 7.81 -1.38
N LEU A 97 4.10 6.93 -1.37
CA LEU A 97 2.81 7.14 -2.04
C LEU A 97 1.79 7.87 -1.17
N SER A 98 2.16 8.34 0.02
CA SER A 98 1.24 8.97 0.98
C SER A 98 -0.01 8.12 1.23
N HIS A 99 0.18 6.80 1.33
CA HIS A 99 -0.88 5.79 1.48
C HIS A 99 -1.88 5.71 0.32
N THR A 100 -1.56 6.27 -0.86
CA THR A 100 -2.33 6.06 -2.09
C THR A 100 -2.36 4.58 -2.42
N ARG A 101 -3.56 4.00 -2.54
CA ARG A 101 -3.76 2.57 -2.83
C ARG A 101 -4.10 2.25 -4.28
N ASN A 102 -4.47 3.26 -5.06
CA ASN A 102 -4.85 3.09 -6.45
C ASN A 102 -4.28 4.21 -7.32
N ILE A 103 -3.73 3.85 -8.48
CA ILE A 103 -3.28 4.77 -9.52
C ILE A 103 -3.93 4.32 -10.81
N GLY A 104 -5.01 5.01 -11.20
CA GLY A 104 -5.85 4.57 -12.31
C GLY A 104 -6.38 3.16 -12.12
N VAL A 105 -6.03 2.25 -13.03
CA VAL A 105 -6.45 0.83 -12.96
C VAL A 105 -5.54 -0.03 -12.09
N PHE A 106 -4.42 0.52 -11.60
CA PHE A 106 -3.47 -0.22 -10.79
C PHE A 106 -3.80 -0.06 -9.31
N SER A 107 -3.92 -1.19 -8.61
CA SER A 107 -3.77 -1.22 -7.16
C SER A 107 -2.29 -1.20 -6.82
N VAL A 108 -1.93 -0.39 -5.83
CA VAL A 108 -0.55 -0.22 -5.37
C VAL A 108 -0.48 -0.41 -3.86
N HIS A 109 0.54 -1.15 -3.43
CA HIS A 109 0.85 -1.38 -2.02
C HIS A 109 2.34 -1.13 -1.81
N GLU A 110 2.66 -0.41 -0.75
CA GLU A 110 4.04 -0.09 -0.38
C GLU A 110 4.42 -0.91 0.86
N ASP A 111 5.55 -1.59 0.78
CA ASP A 111 6.18 -2.30 1.88
C ASP A 111 7.51 -1.60 2.18
N GLY A 112 7.52 -0.80 3.24
CA GLY A 112 8.71 -0.11 3.71
C GLY A 112 9.50 -1.01 4.65
N GLN A 113 10.83 -1.00 4.57
CA GLN A 113 11.66 -1.72 5.53
C GLN A 113 11.77 -0.95 6.85
N ASP A 114 10.65 -0.71 7.52
CA ASP A 114 10.66 -0.39 8.94
C ASP A 114 10.78 -1.70 9.72
N ASN A 115 11.90 -1.86 10.42
CA ASN A 115 12.05 -2.92 11.40
C ASN A 115 10.90 -2.81 12.42
N ASN A 116 9.97 -3.77 12.38
CA ASN A 116 8.82 -4.03 13.26
C ASN A 116 7.46 -3.43 12.87
N ASP A 117 6.78 -4.04 11.90
CA ASP A 117 5.34 -4.32 12.06
C ASP A 117 4.94 -5.62 11.32
N TYR A 118 5.15 -6.76 11.97
CA TYR A 118 4.53 -8.02 11.56
C TYR A 118 3.03 -8.00 11.92
N ASN A 119 2.20 -7.17 11.27
CA ASN A 119 0.75 -7.41 11.22
C ASN A 119 -0.03 -6.59 10.18
N TYR A 120 0.26 -6.74 8.88
CA TYR A 120 -0.74 -6.41 7.86
C TYR A 120 -1.27 -7.68 7.21
N ASN A 121 -2.44 -8.14 7.68
CA ASN A 121 -3.21 -9.21 7.07
C ASN A 121 -4.03 -8.62 5.89
N PRO A 122 -3.74 -8.95 4.62
CA PRO A 122 -4.45 -8.37 3.47
C PRO A 122 -5.90 -8.84 3.32
N GLN A 123 -6.41 -9.72 4.20
CA GLN A 123 -7.65 -10.43 3.98
C GLN A 123 -8.91 -9.82 4.60
N LEU A 124 -8.85 -8.62 5.19
CA LEU A 124 -10.01 -8.02 5.86
C LEU A 124 -10.52 -6.75 5.18
N GLN A 125 -10.85 -6.83 3.89
CA GLN A 125 -11.70 -5.84 3.23
C GLN A 125 -12.39 -6.43 1.99
N SER A 126 -13.04 -7.58 2.18
CA SER A 126 -14.19 -7.96 1.36
C SER A 126 -15.35 -8.18 2.31
N GLY A 127 -16.34 -7.30 2.24
CA GLY A 127 -17.55 -7.38 3.04
C GLY A 127 -18.38 -8.59 2.63
N ALA A 128 -18.06 -9.74 3.23
CA ALA A 128 -18.95 -10.88 3.34
C ALA A 128 -18.69 -11.50 4.71
N ALA A 129 -19.64 -11.33 5.63
CA ALA A 129 -19.60 -12.00 6.92
C ALA A 129 -19.50 -13.52 6.70
N PRO A 130 -18.55 -14.23 7.34
CA PRO A 130 -18.57 -15.69 7.30
C PRO A 130 -19.80 -16.15 8.07
N ALA A 131 -20.77 -16.73 7.34
CA ALA A 131 -21.91 -17.41 7.91
C ALA A 131 -21.43 -18.73 8.56
N ALA A 132 -20.81 -18.62 9.73
CA ALA A 132 -20.40 -19.77 10.52
C ALA A 132 -20.28 -19.36 12.00
N SER A 133 -21.42 -19.22 12.68
CA SER A 133 -21.56 -19.41 14.14
C SER A 133 -22.94 -19.01 14.65
N LEU A 134 -24.00 -19.74 14.28
CA LEU A 134 -25.27 -19.74 15.02
C LEU A 134 -25.78 -21.18 15.19
N ALA A 135 -24.91 -22.10 15.61
CA ALA A 135 -25.29 -23.47 15.96
C ALA A 135 -25.09 -23.81 17.45
N GLN A 136 -24.87 -22.82 18.33
CA GLN A 136 -24.65 -23.07 19.77
C GLN A 136 -25.53 -22.24 20.73
N MET A 137 -26.72 -21.82 20.30
CA MET A 137 -27.75 -21.29 21.21
C MET A 137 -29.12 -21.96 21.03
N VAL A 138 -29.15 -23.29 20.87
CA VAL A 138 -30.41 -24.06 20.99
C VAL A 138 -30.34 -25.10 22.11
N GLY A 139 -29.14 -25.47 22.58
CA GLY A 139 -28.97 -26.49 23.63
C GLY A 139 -29.22 -26.04 25.07
N LEU A 140 -28.95 -24.77 25.41
CA LEU A 140 -29.10 -24.28 26.80
C LEU A 140 -30.51 -23.75 27.14
N GLY A 141 -31.34 -23.41 26.13
CA GLY A 141 -32.71 -22.94 26.37
C GLY A 141 -33.71 -24.06 26.70
N LEU A 142 -33.51 -25.26 26.15
CA LEU A 142 -34.39 -26.41 26.37
C LEU A 142 -34.19 -27.10 27.73
N ALA A 143 -33.01 -26.99 28.34
CA ALA A 143 -32.73 -27.55 29.66
C ALA A 143 -33.32 -26.69 30.82
N LEU A 144 -33.39 -25.37 30.66
CA LEU A 144 -33.97 -24.47 31.67
C LEU A 144 -35.50 -24.51 31.69
N ALA A 145 -36.15 -24.73 30.54
CA ALA A 145 -37.61 -24.87 30.46
C ALA A 145 -38.12 -26.17 31.11
N PHE A 146 -37.34 -27.25 31.08
CA PHE A 146 -37.72 -28.53 31.67
C PHE A 146 -37.51 -28.61 33.20
N TRP A 147 -36.74 -27.67 33.79
CA TRP A 147 -36.58 -27.61 35.25
C TRP A 147 -37.54 -26.61 35.92
N CYS A 148 -38.07 -25.61 35.19
CA CYS A 148 -39.09 -24.70 35.72
C CYS A 148 -40.55 -25.14 35.47
N GLY A 149 -40.81 -26.19 34.68
CA GLY A 149 -42.16 -26.65 34.35
C GLY A 149 -42.70 -27.82 35.21
N GLY A 150 -41.90 -28.37 36.13
CA GLY A 150 -42.21 -29.65 36.80
C GLY A 150 -42.92 -29.59 38.16
N LEU A 151 -43.08 -28.43 38.78
CA LEU A 151 -43.62 -28.31 40.14
C LEU A 151 -44.52 -27.07 40.28
N CYS A 152 -45.78 -27.20 39.86
CA CYS A 152 -47.00 -26.53 40.39
C CYS A 152 -48.20 -27.02 39.55
N LEU A 153 -48.67 -28.25 39.76
CA LEU A 153 -49.97 -28.54 40.37
C LEU A 153 -50.81 -27.33 40.86
N SER A 154 -52.11 -27.41 40.53
CA SER A 154 -53.29 -26.87 41.23
C SER A 154 -53.77 -25.44 40.91
N CYS A 155 -54.73 -25.32 39.99
CA CYS A 155 -56.14 -25.02 40.27
C CYS A 155 -56.98 -25.01 38.99
#